data_AF-A0A0S8KXS7-F1
#
_entry.id   AF-A0A0S8KXS7-F1
#
_cell.length_a   1.000
_cell.length_b   1.000
_cell.length_c   1.000
_cell.angle_alpha   90.00
_cell.angle_beta   90.00
_cell.angle_gamma   90.00
#
_symmetry.space_group_name_H-M   'P 1'
#
loop_
_entity.id
_entity.type
_entity.pdbx_description
1 polymer ?
#
loop_
_entity_poly.entity_id
_entity_poly.type
_entity_poly.pdbx_seq_one_letter_code
_entity_poly.pdbx_strand_id
1 'polypeptide(L)' 'LENTFLRIDFYQLRNIYDGLVSDLPTTYITYIRDGRRKKIMDYYGAPATLRSLENRIETLVLSKKMKKIK' A
#
# COMPACT_ATOMS: atom_id res chain seq x y z
N LEU A 1 0.02 -1.73 13.09
CA LEU A 1 -0.21 -1.80 11.62
C LEU A 1 -0.73 -3.17 11.20
N GLU A 2 -0.18 -4.26 11.73
CA GLU A 2 -0.54 -5.66 11.44
C GLU A 2 -2.05 -5.95 11.33
N ASN A 3 -2.85 -5.59 12.34
CA ASN A 3 -4.31 -5.80 12.33
C ASN A 3 -5.02 -5.17 11.12
N THR A 4 -4.45 -4.12 10.52
CA THR A 4 -5.02 -3.46 9.33
C THR A 4 -4.82 -4.32 8.09
N PHE A 5 -3.64 -4.92 7.94
CA PHE A 5 -3.34 -5.83 6.83
C PHE A 5 -4.21 -7.09 6.89
N LEU A 6 -4.44 -7.63 8.09
CA LEU A 6 -5.36 -8.74 8.30
C LEU A 6 -6.81 -8.36 7.98
N ARG A 7 -7.29 -7.22 8.47
CA ARG A 7 -8.70 -6.81 8.32
C ARG A 7 -9.12 -6.57 6.86
N ILE A 8 -8.17 -6.24 5.97
CA ILE A 8 -8.46 -6.06 4.54
C ILE A 8 -8.15 -7.31 3.71
N ASP A 9 -7.85 -8.43 4.37
CA ASP A 9 -7.44 -9.68 3.73
C ASP A 9 -6.32 -9.45 2.71
N PHE A 10 -5.26 -8.74 3.10
CA PHE A 10 -4.24 -8.21 2.19
C PHE A 10 -3.67 -9.25 1.19
N TYR A 11 -3.52 -10.51 1.61
CA TYR A 11 -3.04 -11.57 0.74
C TYR A 11 -4.00 -11.96 -0.39
N GLN A 12 -5.31 -11.72 -0.22
CA GLN A 12 -6.38 -11.98 -1.19
C GLN A 12 -6.55 -10.86 -2.22
N LEU A 13 -5.96 -9.68 -1.98
CA LEU A 13 -5.96 -8.59 -2.95
C LEU A 13 -5.18 -8.97 -4.22
N ARG A 14 -5.48 -8.30 -5.33
CA ARG A 14 -4.73 -8.49 -6.59
C ARG A 14 -3.30 -7.99 -6.42
N ASN A 15 -2.39 -8.58 -7.19
CA ASN A 15 -0.99 -8.14 -7.20
C ASN A 15 -0.80 -6.81 -7.94
N ILE A 16 -1.69 -6.51 -8.89
CA ILE A 16 -1.59 -5.37 -9.80
C ILE A 16 -2.96 -4.72 -9.93
N TYR A 17 -2.99 -3.40 -9.77
CA TYR A 17 -4.11 -2.51 -10.09
C TYR A 17 -3.61 -1.45 -11.07
N ASP A 18 -4.01 -1.55 -12.33
CA ASP A 18 -3.61 -0.69 -13.43
C ASP A 18 -4.82 -0.15 -14.22
N GLY A 19 -4.57 0.76 -15.15
CA GLY A 19 -5.62 1.38 -15.96
C GLY A 19 -5.06 2.27 -17.07
N LEU A 20 -5.91 2.58 -18.05
CA LEU A 20 -5.60 3.50 -19.16
C LEU A 20 -5.76 4.96 -18.74
N VAL A 21 -4.96 5.37 -17.77
CA VAL A 21 -4.80 6.74 -17.31
C VAL A 21 -3.31 7.08 -17.38
N SER A 22 -2.96 8.36 -17.53
CA SER A 22 -1.58 8.82 -17.57
C SER A 22 -1.23 9.65 -16.33
N ASP A 23 0.07 9.81 -16.08
CA ASP A 23 0.62 10.79 -15.13
C ASP A 23 0.24 10.61 -13.64
N LEU A 24 -0.22 9.41 -13.27
CA LEU A 24 -0.42 9.05 -11.86
C LEU A 24 0.86 8.46 -11.24
N PRO A 25 1.12 8.69 -9.95
CA PRO A 25 2.18 7.99 -9.23
C PRO A 25 1.83 6.50 -9.11
N THR A 26 2.84 5.64 -9.18
CA THR A 26 2.68 4.22 -8.84
C THR A 26 3.12 3.99 -7.38
N THR A 27 2.23 3.40 -6.59
CA THR A 27 2.50 3.01 -5.21
C THR A 27 2.81 1.52 -5.15
N TYR A 28 3.84 1.15 -4.38
CA TYR A 28 4.14 -0.24 -4.09
C TYR A 28 4.03 -0.49 -2.60
N ILE A 29 3.28 -1.51 -2.23
CA ILE A 29 3.16 -1.93 -0.85
C ILE A 29 3.60 -3.39 -0.74
N THR A 30 4.42 -3.69 0.26
CA THR A 30 4.92 -5.04 0.52
C THR A 30 4.63 -5.40 1.96
N TYR A 31 4.01 -6.55 2.17
CA TYR A 31 3.75 -7.10 3.48
C TYR A 31 4.40 -8.47 3.59
N ILE A 32 5.15 -8.67 4.68
CA ILE A 32 5.84 -9.93 5.00
C ILE A 32 5.35 -10.37 6.37
N ARG A 33 4.87 -11.60 6.48
CA ARG A 33 4.39 -12.20 7.72
C ARG A 33 4.56 -13.71 7.67
N ASP A 34 5.06 -14.31 8.75
CA ASP A 34 5.18 -15.77 8.91
C ASP A 34 5.86 -16.45 7.70
N GLY A 35 6.94 -15.82 7.19
CA GLY A 35 7.67 -16.27 6.00
C GLY A 35 6.94 -16.06 4.66
N ARG A 36 5.68 -15.64 4.67
CA ARG A 36 4.91 -15.27 3.47
C ARG A 36 5.19 -13.82 3.10
N ARG A 37 5.31 -13.56 1.79
CA ARG A 37 5.51 -12.24 1.21
C ARG A 37 4.44 -11.96 0.17
N LYS A 38 3.83 -10.79 0.24
CA LYS A 38 2.91 -10.28 -0.79
C LYS A 38 3.33 -8.86 -1.16
N LYS A 39 3.41 -8.59 -2.46
CA LYS A 39 3.68 -7.27 -3.03
C LYS A 39 2.48 -6.89 -3.91
N ILE A 40 2.01 -5.65 -3.76
CA ILE A 40 0.96 -5.06 -4.60
C ILE A 40 1.54 -3.83 -5.30
N MET A 41 1.25 -3.71 -6.59
CA MET A 41 1.43 -2.49 -7.38
C MET A 41 0.07 -1.82 -7.53
N ASP A 42 -0.05 -0.59 -7.04
CA ASP A 42 -1.21 0.27 -7.21
C ASP A 42 -0.85 1.45 -8.10
N TYR A 43 -1.39 1.45 -9.31
CA TYR A 43 -1.35 2.57 -10.24
C TYR A 43 -2.72 3.24 -10.35
N TYR A 44 -3.76 2.43 -10.51
CA TYR A 44 -5.13 2.91 -10.66
C TYR A 44 -6.16 1.85 -10.27
N GLY A 45 -7.28 2.28 -9.69
CA GLY A 45 -8.43 1.41 -9.44
C GLY A 45 -8.27 0.43 -8.27
N ALA A 46 -7.31 0.64 -7.36
CA ALA A 46 -7.25 -0.12 -6.13
C ALA A 46 -8.50 0.07 -5.25
N PRO A 47 -8.90 -0.97 -4.48
CA PRO A 47 -10.03 -0.87 -3.58
C PRO A 47 -9.79 0.17 -2.48
N ALA A 48 -10.87 0.84 -2.04
CA ALA A 48 -10.80 1.88 -1.00
C ALA A 48 -10.15 1.40 0.31
N THR A 49 -10.23 0.09 0.61
CA THR A 49 -9.58 -0.54 1.76
C THR A 49 -8.05 -0.51 1.65
N LEU A 50 -7.49 -0.72 0.46
CA LEU A 50 -6.05 -0.63 0.20
C LEU A 50 -5.57 0.83 0.32
N ARG A 51 -6.30 1.76 -0.30
CA ARG A 51 -6.00 3.20 -0.21
C ARG A 51 -6.06 3.73 1.22
N SER A 52 -7.01 3.24 2.03
CA SER A 52 -7.11 3.59 3.45
C SER A 52 -5.92 3.08 4.27
N LEU A 53 -5.39 1.90 3.93
CA LEU A 53 -4.18 1.37 4.54
C LEU A 53 -2.96 2.23 4.18
N GLU A 54 -2.81 2.61 2.91
CA GLU A 54 -1.72 3.46 2.43
C GLU A 54 -1.73 4.83 3.10
N ASN A 55 -2.87 5.52 3.12
CA ASN A 55 -3.02 6.81 3.80
C ASN A 55 -2.67 6.72 5.29
N ARG A 56 -3.02 5.59 5.94
CA ARG A 56 -2.68 5.37 7.35
C ARG A 56 -1.18 5.16 7.54
N ILE A 57 -0.52 4.44 6.65
CA ILE A 57 0.94 4.29 6.67
C ILE A 57 1.60 5.65 6.43
N GLU A 58 1.18 6.38 5.40
CA GLU A 58 1.68 7.72 5.09
C GLU A 58 1.55 8.66 6.28
N THR A 59 0.38 8.69 6.94
CA THR A 59 0.17 9.50 8.15
C THR A 59 1.14 9.10 9.28
N LEU A 60 1.34 7.80 9.51
CA LEU A 60 2.27 7.31 10.53
C LEU A 60 3.73 7.62 10.19
N VAL A 61 4.09 7.64 8.91
CA VAL A 61 5.44 7.95 8.45
C VAL A 61 5.69 9.46 8.46
N LEU A 62 4.76 10.28 7.96
CA LEU A 62 4.88 11.74 7.93
C LEU A 62 4.81 12.37 9.33
N SER A 63 4.00 11.82 10.24
CA SER A 63 4.00 12.24 11.65
C SER A 63 5.34 12.00 12.34
N LYS A 64 6.10 11.00 11.91
CA LYS A 64 7.52 10.85 12.25
C LYS A 64 8.37 11.69 11.30
N LYS A 65 8.53 13.00 11.56
CA LYS A 65 9.42 13.96 10.86
C LYS A 65 10.39 13.27 9.88
N MET A 66 10.00 13.14 8.61
CA MET A 66 10.88 12.56 7.60
C MET A 66 12.00 13.57 7.32
N LYS A 67 13.26 13.14 7.50
CA LYS A 67 14.40 13.91 6.97
C LYS A 67 14.58 13.52 5.50
N LYS A 68 14.35 14.48 4.60
CA LYS A 68 14.72 14.34 3.19
C LYS A 68 16.24 14.13 3.12
N ILE A 69 16.67 12.98 2.63
CA ILE A 69 18.09 12.74 2.33
C ILE A 69 18.35 13.48 1.01
N LYS A 70 19.24 14.47 1.06
CA LYS A 70 19.71 15.20 -0.12
C LYS A 70 20.75 14.37 -0.86
#